data_AF-A0A379EBW8-F1
#
_entry.id   AF-A0A379EBW8-F1
#
_cell.length_a   1.000
_cell.length_b   1.000
_cell.length_c   1.000
_cell.angle_alpha   90.00
_cell.angle_beta   90.00
_cell.angle_gamma   90.00
#
_symmetry.space_group_name_H-M   'P 1'
#
loop_
_entity.id
_entity.type
_entity.pdbx_description
1 polymer ?
#
loop_
_entity_poly.entity_id
_entity_poly.type
_entity_poly.pdbx_seq_one_letter_code
_entity_poly.pdbx_strand_id
1 'polypeptide(L)'
;MKAANVNKANINSVIRFGNEASTDPITGHIQITKDKRVKFQVIKLTHELSNRANKAKLAKATNDVANKKISPEVYAKKIMETELDGQINQIKVAADIGFQYPGEENKRINSLIQNYSKNKNINLRKILSPNTSLRKDYIKQGKAVRKQ
;
A
#
# COMPACT_ATOMS: atom_id res chain seq x y z
N MET A 1 -13.21 -3.48 -27.36
CA MET A 1 -12.02 -3.18 -26.51
C MET A 1 -10.83 -3.94 -27.09
N LYS A 2 -9.81 -3.26 -27.62
CA LYS A 2 -8.51 -3.92 -27.88
C LYS A 2 -7.95 -4.32 -26.50
N ALA A 3 -7.60 -5.58 -26.30
CA ALA A 3 -6.83 -5.99 -25.13
C ALA A 3 -5.64 -5.03 -24.99
N ALA A 4 -5.38 -4.51 -23.79
CA ALA A 4 -4.44 -3.40 -23.56
C ALA A 4 -2.95 -3.78 -23.78
N ASN A 5 -2.64 -4.60 -24.79
CA ASN A 5 -1.36 -5.26 -25.03
C ASN A 5 -0.80 -5.86 -23.73
N VAL A 6 -1.64 -6.47 -22.91
CA VAL A 6 -1.21 -7.11 -21.67
C VAL A 6 -0.55 -8.44 -22.03
N ASN A 7 0.77 -8.49 -21.98
CA ASN A 7 1.55 -9.71 -22.13
C ASN A 7 2.55 -9.83 -20.96
N LYS A 8 3.21 -10.98 -20.86
CA LYS A 8 4.13 -11.25 -19.74
C LYS A 8 5.32 -10.28 -19.69
N ALA A 9 5.84 -9.83 -20.83
CA ALA A 9 6.93 -8.85 -20.88
C ALA A 9 6.48 -7.49 -20.32
N ASN A 10 5.30 -7.03 -20.73
CA ASN A 10 4.74 -5.74 -20.34
C ASN A 10 4.26 -5.73 -18.87
N ILE A 11 3.82 -6.88 -18.36
CA ILE A 11 3.54 -7.05 -16.93
C ILE A 11 4.86 -7.02 -16.15
N ASN A 12 5.88 -7.76 -16.57
CA ASN A 12 7.15 -7.85 -15.86
C ASN A 12 7.93 -6.53 -15.82
N SER A 13 7.69 -5.62 -16.78
CA SER A 13 8.25 -4.27 -16.74
C SER A 13 7.59 -3.36 -15.69
N VAL A 14 6.50 -3.80 -15.04
CA VAL A 14 5.72 -3.00 -14.09
C VAL A 14 5.56 -3.69 -12.74
N ILE A 15 5.35 -5.01 -12.77
CA ILE A 15 5.09 -5.89 -11.63
C ILE A 15 6.10 -7.03 -11.64
N ARG A 16 6.83 -7.20 -10.54
CA ARG A 16 7.76 -8.32 -10.32
C ARG A 16 7.37 -9.14 -9.10
N PHE A 17 7.82 -10.39 -9.05
CA PHE A 17 7.59 -11.27 -7.90
C PHE A 17 8.86 -11.39 -7.04
N GLY A 18 8.75 -11.08 -5.75
CA GLY A 18 9.86 -11.08 -4.80
C GLY A 18 9.50 -11.66 -3.43
N ASN A 19 10.27 -11.28 -2.41
CA ASN A 19 10.11 -11.77 -1.04
C ASN A 19 9.19 -10.88 -0.19
N GLU A 20 8.92 -9.65 -0.65
CA GLU A 20 8.03 -8.68 0.00
C GLU A 20 7.11 -8.02 -1.03
N ALA A 21 6.00 -7.45 -0.55
CA ALA A 21 5.18 -6.56 -1.35
C ALA A 21 5.66 -5.12 -1.13
N SER A 22 5.89 -4.39 -2.21
CA SER A 22 6.37 -3.00 -2.14
C SER A 22 6.12 -2.24 -3.44
N THR A 23 6.09 -0.91 -3.34
CA THR A 23 6.02 0.00 -4.47
C THR A 23 7.21 0.96 -4.40
N ASP A 24 8.01 0.99 -5.47
CA ASP A 24 9.09 1.95 -5.59
C ASP A 24 8.51 3.37 -5.73
N PRO A 25 8.86 4.32 -4.85
CA PRO A 25 8.24 5.64 -4.81
C PRO A 25 8.64 6.55 -5.99
N ILE A 26 9.70 6.20 -6.75
CA ILE A 26 10.22 7.02 -7.85
C ILE A 26 9.75 6.47 -9.20
N THR A 27 10.01 5.19 -9.45
CA THR A 27 9.66 4.49 -10.69
C THR A 27 8.21 4.00 -10.70
N GLY A 28 7.63 3.79 -9.52
CA GLY A 28 6.31 3.18 -9.36
C GLY A 28 6.31 1.66 -9.57
N HIS A 29 7.45 1.02 -9.81
CA HIS A 29 7.52 -0.44 -9.96
C HIS A 29 6.94 -1.14 -8.73
N ILE A 30 6.11 -2.14 -8.99
CA ILE A 30 5.46 -2.92 -7.95
C ILE A 30 6.19 -4.25 -7.82
N GLN A 31 6.46 -4.64 -6.58
CA GLN A 31 6.83 -6.00 -6.24
C GLN A 31 5.71 -6.63 -5.43
N ILE A 32 5.39 -7.90 -5.72
CA ILE A 32 4.45 -8.70 -4.94
C ILE A 32 5.14 -9.98 -4.49
N THR A 33 4.81 -10.46 -3.30
CA THR A 33 5.34 -11.73 -2.80
C THR A 33 4.96 -12.92 -3.68
N LYS A 34 5.82 -13.93 -3.78
CA LYS A 34 5.46 -15.22 -4.38
C LYS A 34 4.44 -15.95 -3.47
N ASP A 35 3.23 -16.18 -3.97
CA ASP A 35 2.14 -16.90 -3.30
C ASP A 35 1.21 -17.52 -4.34
N LYS A 36 0.70 -18.73 -4.08
CA LYS A 36 -0.22 -19.45 -4.98
C LYS A 36 -1.68 -19.02 -4.81
N ARG A 37 -2.03 -18.37 -3.70
CA ARG A 37 -3.40 -17.97 -3.37
C ARG A 37 -3.77 -16.71 -4.15
N VAL A 38 -4.50 -16.88 -5.25
CA VAL A 38 -4.89 -15.79 -6.16
C VAL A 38 -5.58 -14.62 -5.43
N LYS A 39 -6.56 -14.90 -4.56
CA LYS A 39 -7.22 -13.82 -3.79
C LYS A 39 -6.23 -13.05 -2.91
N PHE A 40 -5.28 -13.73 -2.28
CA PHE A 40 -4.24 -13.07 -1.48
C PHE A 40 -3.33 -12.18 -2.33
N GLN A 41 -3.03 -12.62 -3.56
CA GLN A 41 -2.27 -11.81 -4.52
C GLN A 41 -3.03 -10.57 -4.98
N VAL A 42 -4.33 -10.69 -5.25
CA VAL A 42 -5.20 -9.55 -5.59
C VAL A 42 -5.20 -8.51 -4.47
N ILE A 43 -5.28 -8.97 -3.23
CA ILE A 43 -5.28 -8.14 -2.03
C ILE A 43 -3.95 -7.41 -1.83
N LYS A 44 -2.81 -8.08 -2.04
CA LYS A 44 -1.50 -7.43 -2.00
C LYS A 44 -1.33 -6.43 -3.15
N LEU A 45 -1.70 -6.83 -4.36
CA LEU A 45 -1.61 -5.98 -5.54
C LEU A 45 -2.48 -4.71 -5.40
N THR A 46 -3.64 -4.82 -4.76
CA THR A 46 -4.51 -3.66 -4.48
C THR A 46 -3.81 -2.62 -3.61
N HIS A 47 -3.09 -3.07 -2.58
CA HIS A 47 -2.31 -2.19 -1.71
C HIS A 47 -1.24 -1.46 -2.51
N GLU A 48 -0.44 -2.21 -3.27
CA GLU A 48 0.66 -1.63 -4.05
C GLU A 48 0.19 -0.74 -5.20
N LEU A 49 -0.93 -1.08 -5.86
CA LEU A 49 -1.54 -0.22 -6.86
C LEU A 49 -2.00 1.11 -6.26
N SER A 50 -2.50 1.10 -5.02
CA SER A 50 -2.88 2.32 -4.30
C SER A 50 -1.65 3.18 -3.99
N ASN A 51 -0.56 2.55 -3.56
CA ASN A 51 0.72 3.24 -3.35
C ASN A 51 1.27 3.83 -4.66
N ARG A 52 1.19 3.08 -5.77
CA ARG A 52 1.60 3.56 -7.10
C ARG A 52 0.74 4.73 -7.58
N ALA A 53 -0.56 4.71 -7.33
CA ALA A 53 -1.45 5.84 -7.63
C ALA A 53 -1.04 7.10 -6.82
N ASN A 54 -0.54 6.90 -5.60
CA ASN A 54 0.00 7.95 -4.74
C ASN A 54 1.49 8.26 -4.99
N LYS A 55 2.13 7.74 -6.05
CA LYS A 55 3.57 7.93 -6.31
C LYS A 55 4.02 9.39 -6.28
N ALA A 56 3.21 10.31 -6.80
CA ALA A 56 3.56 11.73 -6.83
C ALA A 56 3.64 12.33 -5.42
N LYS A 57 2.76 11.90 -4.50
CA LYS A 57 2.79 12.31 -3.09
C LYS A 57 4.01 11.73 -2.39
N LEU A 58 4.33 10.46 -2.65
CA LEU A 58 5.50 9.77 -2.11
C LEU A 58 6.79 10.45 -2.59
N ALA A 59 6.96 10.63 -3.89
CA ALA A 59 8.10 11.32 -4.49
C ALA A 59 8.26 12.74 -3.96
N LYS A 60 7.17 13.50 -3.81
CA LYS A 60 7.21 14.84 -3.20
C LYS A 60 7.72 14.79 -1.76
N ALA A 61 7.22 13.87 -0.93
CA ALA A 61 7.68 13.73 0.45
C ALA A 61 9.18 13.36 0.50
N THR A 62 9.62 12.45 -0.36
CA THR A 62 11.03 12.06 -0.50
C THR A 62 11.90 13.25 -0.89
N ASN A 63 11.50 14.02 -1.89
CA ASN A 63 12.24 15.21 -2.33
C ASN A 63 12.24 16.31 -1.26
N ASP A 64 11.13 16.53 -0.57
CA ASP A 64 11.04 17.52 0.49
C ASP A 64 11.96 17.17 1.68
N VAL A 65 12.06 15.88 2.05
CA VAL A 65 12.95 15.46 3.15
C VAL A 65 14.43 15.46 2.73
N ALA A 66 14.73 15.07 1.49
CA ALA A 66 16.08 15.17 0.91
C ALA A 66 16.58 16.61 0.93
N ASN A 67 15.75 17.54 0.47
CA ASN A 67 16.06 18.98 0.43
C ASN A 67 15.87 19.69 1.77
N LYS A 68 15.73 18.95 2.87
CA LYS A 68 15.59 19.49 4.25
C LYS A 68 14.39 20.43 4.44
N LYS A 69 13.40 20.43 3.54
CA LYS A 69 12.15 21.22 3.63
C LYS A 69 11.19 20.68 4.69
N ILE A 70 11.25 19.38 4.95
CA ILE A 70 10.49 18.72 6.03
C ILE A 70 11.43 17.89 6.91
N SER A 71 11.02 17.64 8.15
CA SER A 71 11.75 16.74 9.04
C SER A 71 11.49 15.26 8.69
N PRO A 72 12.37 14.33 9.11
CA PRO A 72 12.13 12.88 8.98
C PRO A 72 10.80 12.42 9.63
N GLU A 73 10.36 13.08 10.70
CA GLU A 73 9.09 12.79 11.38
C GLU A 73 7.89 13.22 10.53
N VAL A 74 7.97 14.38 9.88
CA VAL A 74 6.93 14.85 8.95
C VAL A 74 6.89 13.96 7.70
N TYR A 75 8.05 13.55 7.19
CA TYR A 75 8.16 12.55 6.12
C TYR A 75 7.45 11.25 6.53
N ALA A 76 7.79 10.69 7.69
CA ALA A 76 7.19 9.45 8.17
C ALA A 76 5.66 9.53 8.29
N LYS A 77 5.13 10.66 8.80
CA LYS A 77 3.68 10.89 8.85
C LYS A 77 3.04 10.83 7.47
N LYS A 78 3.64 11.48 6.46
CA LYS A 78 3.12 11.48 5.07
C LYS A 78 3.15 10.09 4.43
N ILE A 79 4.20 9.30 4.69
CA ILE A 79 4.29 7.91 4.23
C ILE A 79 3.18 7.07 4.89
N MET A 80 3.03 7.18 6.21
CA MET A 80 1.99 6.48 6.97
C MET A 80 0.56 6.81 6.49
N GLU A 81 0.29 8.06 6.13
CA GLU A 81 -1.00 8.49 5.56
C GLU A 81 -1.26 7.86 4.18
N THR A 82 -0.20 7.62 3.39
CA THR A 82 -0.28 6.95 2.08
C THR A 82 -0.51 5.45 2.25
N GLU A 83 0.19 4.81 3.18
CA GLU A 83 -0.03 3.39 3.53
C GLU A 83 -1.47 3.13 4.03
N LEU A 84 -2.05 4.09 4.74
CA LEU A 84 -3.45 4.03 5.14
C LEU A 84 -4.41 4.01 3.94
N ASP A 85 -4.11 4.72 2.84
CA ASP A 85 -4.89 4.62 1.61
C ASP A 85 -4.84 3.19 1.03
N GLY A 86 -3.65 2.59 1.00
CA GLY A 86 -3.46 1.20 0.58
C GLY A 86 -4.30 0.23 1.41
N GLN A 87 -4.23 0.36 2.73
CA GLN A 87 -5.01 -0.47 3.66
C GLN A 87 -6.52 -0.30 3.49
N ILE A 88 -7.00 0.93 3.30
CA ILE A 88 -8.43 1.21 3.05
C ILE A 88 -8.89 0.49 1.78
N ASN A 89 -8.15 0.65 0.67
CA ASN A 89 -8.53 0.03 -0.59
C ASN A 89 -8.44 -1.48 -0.56
N GLN A 90 -7.48 -2.03 0.19
CA GLN A 90 -7.37 -3.46 0.43
C GLN A 90 -8.60 -4.02 1.16
N ILE A 91 -9.14 -3.31 2.17
CA ILE A 91 -10.39 -3.70 2.85
C ILE A 91 -11.59 -3.64 1.90
N LYS A 92 -11.67 -2.59 1.06
CA LYS A 92 -12.75 -2.46 0.07
C LYS A 92 -12.77 -3.63 -0.91
N VAL A 93 -11.62 -3.92 -1.54
CA VAL A 93 -11.50 -5.02 -2.49
C VAL A 93 -11.69 -6.36 -1.81
N ALA A 94 -11.19 -6.56 -0.59
CA ALA A 94 -11.45 -7.79 0.17
C ALA A 94 -12.94 -8.04 0.41
N ALA A 95 -13.69 -6.99 0.70
CA ALA A 95 -15.15 -7.08 0.85
C ALA A 95 -15.82 -7.42 -0.48
N ASP A 96 -15.36 -6.87 -1.61
CA ASP A 96 -15.94 -7.12 -2.93
C ASP A 96 -15.68 -8.53 -3.44
N ILE A 97 -14.51 -9.10 -3.15
CA ILE A 97 -14.14 -10.46 -3.62
C ILE A 97 -14.47 -11.57 -2.60
N GLY A 98 -15.12 -11.23 -1.48
CA GLY A 98 -15.41 -12.16 -0.38
C GLY A 98 -14.14 -12.81 0.17
N PHE A 99 -13.12 -12.01 0.48
CA PHE A 99 -11.86 -12.48 1.06
C PHE A 99 -11.82 -12.22 2.57
N GLN A 100 -11.28 -13.20 3.31
CA GLN A 100 -10.92 -13.07 4.71
C GLN A 100 -9.49 -13.53 4.90
N TYR A 101 -8.76 -12.81 5.74
CA TYR A 101 -7.42 -13.22 6.14
C TYR A 101 -7.51 -14.44 7.05
N PRO A 102 -6.66 -15.46 6.85
CA PRO A 102 -6.58 -16.59 7.78
C PRO A 102 -5.98 -16.15 9.12
N GLY A 103 -6.27 -16.88 10.20
CA GLY A 103 -5.65 -16.64 11.51
C GLY A 103 -6.47 -15.71 12.42
N GLU A 104 -6.41 -16.01 13.72
CA GLU A 104 -7.16 -15.33 14.78
C GLU A 104 -6.67 -13.89 15.01
N GLU A 105 -5.40 -13.63 14.72
CA GLU A 105 -4.78 -12.31 14.76
C GLU A 105 -5.44 -11.31 13.79
N ASN A 106 -6.11 -11.83 12.75
CA ASN A 106 -6.79 -11.03 11.73
C ASN A 106 -8.28 -10.78 12.03
N LYS A 107 -8.80 -11.18 13.19
CA LYS A 107 -10.20 -10.96 13.58
C LYS A 107 -10.66 -9.52 13.39
N ARG A 108 -9.84 -8.55 13.80
CA ARG A 108 -10.18 -7.13 13.70
C ARG A 108 -10.33 -6.67 12.25
N ILE A 109 -9.39 -7.04 11.36
CA ILE A 109 -9.47 -6.64 9.95
C ILE A 109 -10.59 -7.39 9.22
N ASN A 110 -10.81 -8.66 9.53
CA ASN A 110 -11.92 -9.44 8.97
C ASN A 110 -13.29 -8.87 9.39
N SER A 111 -13.43 -8.42 10.64
CA SER A 111 -14.65 -7.73 11.09
C SER A 111 -14.91 -6.45 10.28
N LEU A 112 -13.86 -5.65 10.04
CA LEU A 112 -13.98 -4.45 9.19
C LEU A 112 -14.38 -4.77 7.75
N ILE A 113 -13.81 -5.82 7.16
CA ILE A 113 -14.15 -6.29 5.81
C ILE A 113 -15.63 -6.70 5.76
N GLN A 114 -16.10 -7.50 6.72
CA GLN A 114 -17.50 -7.93 6.79
C GLN A 114 -18.46 -6.75 6.98
N ASN A 115 -18.13 -5.81 7.87
CA ASN A 115 -18.95 -4.62 8.11
C ASN A 115 -19.02 -3.75 6.85
N TYR A 116 -17.88 -3.53 6.18
CA TYR A 116 -17.85 -2.79 4.91
C TYR A 116 -18.62 -3.52 3.79
N SER A 117 -18.55 -4.87 3.76
CA SER A 117 -19.33 -5.67 2.81
C SER A 117 -20.84 -5.47 2.96
N LYS A 118 -21.33 -5.28 4.20
CA LYS A 118 -22.75 -5.05 4.50
C LYS A 118 -23.16 -3.59 4.27
N ASN A 119 -22.26 -2.64 4.49
CA ASN A 119 -22.52 -1.22 4.31
C ASN A 119 -21.31 -0.51 3.66
N LYS A 120 -21.39 -0.30 2.35
CA LYS A 120 -20.33 0.33 1.55
C LYS A 120 -20.17 1.83 1.81
N ASN A 121 -21.10 2.45 2.56
CA ASN A 121 -21.06 3.86 2.94
C ASN A 121 -20.23 4.13 4.20
N ILE A 122 -19.72 3.09 4.87
CA ILE A 122 -18.84 3.25 6.03
C ILE A 122 -17.59 4.03 5.63
N ASN A 123 -17.31 5.13 6.35
CA ASN A 123 -16.10 5.91 6.16
C ASN A 123 -14.92 5.25 6.90
N LEU A 124 -14.23 4.34 6.20
CA LEU A 124 -13.07 3.61 6.73
C LEU A 124 -11.94 4.55 7.21
N ARG A 125 -11.79 5.73 6.62
CA ARG A 125 -10.74 6.70 7.01
C ARG A 125 -11.01 7.37 8.37
N LYS A 126 -12.26 7.35 8.86
CA LYS A 126 -12.58 7.78 10.24
C LYS A 126 -12.36 6.69 11.29
N ILE A 127 -12.26 5.43 10.87
CA ILE A 127 -12.17 4.26 11.76
C ILE A 127 -10.72 3.78 11.87
N LEU A 128 -10.01 3.79 10.75
CA LEU A 128 -8.63 3.34 10.67
C LEU A 128 -7.68 4.49 10.99
N SER A 129 -6.60 4.16 11.67
CA SER A 129 -5.46 5.04 11.91
C SER A 129 -4.23 4.45 11.25
N PRO A 130 -3.27 5.27 10.80
CA PRO A 130 -2.04 4.75 10.22
C PRO A 130 -1.30 3.82 11.19
N ASN A 131 -0.71 2.75 10.66
CA ASN A 131 0.01 1.79 11.48
C ASN A 131 1.26 2.43 12.11
N THR A 132 1.27 2.55 13.45
CA THR A 132 2.35 3.16 14.20
C THR A 132 3.56 2.26 14.40
N SER A 133 3.45 0.94 14.16
CA SER A 133 4.57 0.01 14.34
C SER A 133 5.74 0.32 13.39
N LEU A 134 5.43 0.75 12.17
CA LEU A 134 6.41 1.10 11.13
C LEU A 134 6.91 2.55 11.22
N ARG A 135 6.40 3.34 12.17
CA ARG A 135 6.77 4.77 12.28
C ARG A 135 8.27 4.96 12.46
N LYS A 136 8.91 4.15 13.30
CA LYS A 136 10.36 4.24 13.55
C LYS A 136 11.16 3.95 12.27
N ASP A 137 10.71 3.00 11.47
CA ASP A 137 11.35 2.64 10.20
C ASP A 137 11.22 3.76 9.18
N TYR A 138 10.05 4.38 9.05
CA TYR A 138 9.87 5.52 8.16
C TYR A 138 10.67 6.76 8.59
N ILE A 139 10.83 7.00 9.89
CA ILE A 139 11.74 8.05 10.38
C ILE A 139 13.18 7.73 10.00
N LYS A 140 13.62 6.47 10.16
CA LYS A 140 14.96 6.03 9.76
C LYS A 140 15.20 6.21 8.26
N GLN A 141 14.20 5.87 7.43
CA GLN A 141 14.25 6.12 5.98
C GLN A 141 14.38 7.62 5.67
N GLY A 142 13.55 8.47 6.30
CA GLY A 142 13.66 9.93 6.11
C GLY A 142 15.01 10.50 6.51
N LYS A 143 15.63 9.98 7.59
CA LYS A 143 17.00 10.33 7.99
C LYS A 143 18.04 9.90 6.95
N ALA A 144 17.89 8.72 6.36
CA ALA A 144 18.81 8.23 5.33
C ALA A 144 18.73 9.07 4.05
N VAL A 145 17.52 9.36 3.58
CA VAL A 145 17.29 10.22 2.39
C VAL A 145 17.84 11.63 2.61
N ARG A 146 17.66 12.21 3.80
CA ARG A 146 18.14 13.56 4.13
C ARG A 146 19.67 13.70 4.21
N LYS A 147 20.41 12.59 4.35
CA LYS A 147 21.88 12.56 4.41
C LYS A 147 22.55 12.53 3.03
N GLN A 148 21.78 12.26 1.98
CA GLN A 148 22.22 12.35 0.59
C GLN A 148 22.19 13.81 0.13
#